data_AF-A0A3D3NU72-F1
#
_entry.id   AF-A0A3D3NU72-F1
#
_cell.length_a   1.000
_cell.length_b   1.000
_cell.length_c   1.000
_cell.angle_alpha   90.00
_cell.angle_beta   90.00
_cell.angle_gamma   90.00
#
_symmetry.space_group_name_H-M   'P 1'
#
loop_
_entity.id
_entity.type
_entity.pdbx_description
1 polymer ?
#
loop_
_entity_poly.entity_id
_entity_poly.type
_entity_poly.pdbx_seq_one_letter_code
_entity_poly.pdbx_strand_id
1 'polypeptide(L)'
;LKPALGCYGDSFAKTPHTDRLARRGVLFEAAYCNQAVCSPSRNALMTGLRPQTLGIYELSTNFRKAAPDAVTLAQHFRQQG
;
A
#
# COMPACT_ATOMS: atom_id res chain seq x y z
N LEU A 1 2.47 -2.19 8.00
CA LEU A 1 3.58 -2.15 8.99
C LEU A 1 3.48 -0.81 9.69
N LYS A 2 3.50 -0.76 11.03
CA LYS A 2 3.63 0.51 11.78
C LYS A 2 5.02 1.11 11.48
N PRO A 3 5.20 2.44 11.44
CA PRO A 3 6.52 3.06 11.20
C PRO A 3 7.46 2.95 12.43
N ALA A 4 7.72 1.73 12.91
CA ALA A 4 8.71 1.41 13.93
C ALA A 4 10.08 1.20 13.26
N LEU A 5 10.66 2.30 12.77
CA LEU A 5 11.89 2.34 11.97
C LEU A 5 12.77 3.48 12.46
N GLY A 6 14.09 3.33 12.36
CA GLY A 6 15.05 4.37 12.76
C GLY A 6 14.86 5.68 11.99
N CYS A 7 14.58 5.61 10.69
CA CYS A 7 14.26 6.79 9.87
C CYS A 7 12.94 7.49 10.25
N TYR A 8 12.09 6.87 11.07
CA TYR A 8 10.88 7.49 11.65
C TYR A 8 11.07 7.88 13.13
N GLY A 9 12.31 7.87 13.65
CA GLY A 9 12.65 8.29 15.01
C GLY A 9 12.61 7.20 16.07
N ASP A 10 12.41 5.92 15.70
CA ASP A 10 12.45 4.82 16.66
C ASP A 10 13.90 4.48 17.05
N SER A 11 14.30 4.83 18.28
CA SER A 11 15.67 4.62 18.79
C SER A 11 16.02 3.17 19.08
N PHE A 12 15.03 2.27 19.17
CA PHE A 12 15.25 0.84 19.44
C PHE A 12 15.29 0.01 18.15
N ALA A 13 14.66 0.49 17.08
CA ALA A 13 14.61 -0.19 15.80
C ALA A 13 15.99 -0.23 15.11
N LYS A 14 16.47 -1.45 14.82
CA LYS A 14 17.71 -1.67 14.05
C LYS A 14 17.37 -1.86 12.57
N THR A 15 17.22 -0.76 11.82
CA THR A 15 16.75 -0.80 10.42
C THR A 15 17.71 -0.15 9.41
N PRO A 16 19.02 -0.50 9.44
CA PRO A 16 20.06 0.25 8.73
C PRO A 16 19.85 0.32 7.20
N HIS A 17 19.25 -0.72 6.60
CA HIS A 17 18.98 -0.75 5.16
C HIS A 17 17.79 0.13 4.76
N THR A 18 16.72 0.14 5.56
CA THR A 18 15.56 1.02 5.34
C THR A 18 15.92 2.47 5.60
N ASP A 19 16.73 2.75 6.62
CA ASP A 19 17.18 4.10 6.93
C ASP A 19 18.09 4.64 5.82
N ARG A 20 18.94 3.78 5.25
CA ARG A 20 19.75 4.12 4.06
C ARG A 20 18.88 4.40 2.84
N LEU A 21 17.79 3.67 2.65
CA LEU A 21 16.83 3.93 1.57
C LEU A 21 16.16 5.29 1.76
N ALA A 22 15.72 5.61 2.98
CA ALA A 22 15.08 6.89 3.31
C ALA A 22 16.01 8.09 3.01
N ARG A 23 17.31 7.99 3.32
CA ARG A 23 18.31 9.04 3.00
C ARG A 23 18.51 9.30 1.50
N ARG A 24 18.13 8.36 0.64
CA ARG A 24 18.29 8.44 -0.83
C ARG A 24 16.98 8.77 -1.55
N GLY A 25 15.88 8.94 -0.83
CA GLY A 25 14.56 9.19 -1.39
C GLY A 25 13.83 10.28 -0.62
N VAL A 26 12.50 10.25 -0.72
CA VAL A 26 11.62 11.14 0.05
C VAL A 26 10.91 10.30 1.10
N LEU A 27 11.02 10.72 2.36
CA LEU A 27 10.31 10.12 3.48
C LEU A 27 8.98 10.85 3.69
N PHE A 28 7.87 10.12 3.63
CA PHE A 28 6.55 10.66 3.97
C PHE A 28 6.25 10.35 5.43
N GLU A 29 6.27 11.37 6.28
CA GLU A 29 5.99 11.22 7.72
C GLU A 29 4.51 10.94 8.00
N ALA A 30 3.61 11.42 7.13
CA ALA A 30 2.17 11.31 7.26
C ALA A 30 1.55 10.49 6.11
N ALA A 31 1.86 9.19 6.06
CA ALA A 31 1.30 8.25 5.08
C ALA A 31 0.28 7.29 5.74
N TYR A 32 -0.93 7.21 5.19
CA TYR A 32 -2.04 6.42 5.76
C TYR A 32 -2.60 5.42 4.73
N CYS A 33 -3.02 4.24 5.20
CA CYS A 33 -3.78 3.31 4.38
C CYS A 33 -5.28 3.63 4.40
N ASN A 34 -6.00 3.32 3.32
CA ASN A 34 -7.45 3.53 3.25
C ASN A 34 -8.26 2.65 4.23
N GLN A 35 -7.73 1.48 4.61
CA GLN A 35 -8.31 0.59 5.60
C GLN A 35 -7.24 -0.27 6.25
N ALA A 36 -7.30 -0.46 7.57
CA ALA A 36 -6.32 -1.24 8.33
C ALA A 36 -6.53 -2.77 8.25
N VAL A 37 -6.87 -3.28 7.06
CA VAL A 37 -7.13 -4.70 6.77
C VAL A 37 -6.43 -5.07 5.46
N CYS A 38 -5.82 -6.26 5.38
CA CYS A 38 -4.87 -6.57 4.31
C CYS A 38 -5.48 -6.58 2.90
N SER A 39 -6.51 -7.37 2.60
CA SER A 39 -7.10 -7.41 1.25
C SER A 39 -7.70 -6.06 0.82
N PRO A 40 -8.54 -5.37 1.62
CA PRO A 40 -9.09 -4.07 1.25
C PRO A 40 -8.02 -3.00 0.99
N SER A 41 -6.99 -2.95 1.84
CA SER A 41 -5.86 -2.02 1.69
C SER A 41 -5.07 -2.29 0.41
N ARG A 42 -4.75 -3.56 0.14
CA ARG A 42 -4.01 -3.97 -1.07
C ARG A 42 -4.81 -3.74 -2.33
N ASN A 43 -6.10 -4.07 -2.33
CA ASN A 43 -6.99 -3.83 -3.46
C ASN A 43 -7.04 -2.33 -3.78
N ALA A 44 -7.15 -1.47 -2.77
CA ALA A 44 -7.18 -0.03 -2.96
C ALA A 44 -5.86 0.51 -3.53
N LEU A 45 -4.72 0.07 -2.99
CA LEU A 45 -3.41 0.45 -3.50
C LEU A 45 -3.20 0.02 -4.95
N MET A 46 -3.60 -1.21 -5.30
CA MET A 46 -3.32 -1.77 -6.60
C MET A 46 -4.28 -1.28 -7.69
N THR A 47 -5.50 -0.90 -7.36
CA THR A 47 -6.50 -0.43 -8.35
C THR A 47 -6.67 1.09 -8.37
N GLY A 48 -6.19 1.80 -7.35
CA GLY A 48 -6.47 3.22 -7.15
C GLY A 48 -7.89 3.52 -6.64
N LEU A 49 -8.73 2.50 -6.42
CA LEU A 49 -10.11 2.64 -5.96
C LEU A 49 -10.18 2.56 -4.43
N ARG A 50 -11.02 3.38 -3.80
CA ARG A 50 -11.20 3.31 -2.33
C ARG A 50 -11.96 2.03 -1.93
N PRO A 51 -11.78 1.50 -0.71
CA PRO A 51 -12.57 0.38 -0.21
C PRO A 51 -14.08 0.61 -0.31
N GLN A 52 -14.54 1.85 -0.12
CA GLN A 52 -15.93 2.25 -0.28
C GLN A 52 -16.44 2.14 -1.72
N THR A 53 -15.58 2.44 -2.70
CA THR A 53 -15.91 2.26 -4.13
C THR A 53 -15.99 0.79 -4.50
N LEU A 54 -15.14 -0.06 -3.90
CA LEU A 54 -15.14 -1.50 -4.13
C LEU A 54 -16.23 -2.23 -3.33
N GLY A 55 -16.71 -1.66 -2.23
CA GLY A 55 -17.63 -2.34 -1.30
C GLY A 55 -17.02 -3.55 -0.58
N ILE A 56 -15.69 -3.65 -0.52
CA ILE A 56 -14.96 -4.79 0.05
C ILE A 56 -14.27 -4.38 1.35
N TYR A 57 -14.71 -4.97 2.45
CA TYR A 57 -14.22 -4.67 3.80
C TYR A 57 -13.57 -5.86 4.52
N GLU A 58 -13.60 -7.03 3.89
CA GLU A 58 -13.12 -8.30 4.43
C GLU A 58 -12.01 -8.91 3.54
N LEU A 59 -11.62 -10.16 3.78
CA LEU A 59 -10.40 -10.75 3.22
C LEU A 59 -10.59 -11.66 2.01
N SER A 60 -11.77 -12.26 1.86
CA SER A 60 -12.09 -13.36 0.95
C SER A 60 -12.60 -12.91 -0.43
N THR A 61 -13.15 -11.70 -0.54
CA THR A 61 -13.71 -11.21 -1.80
C THR A 61 -12.60 -10.69 -2.71
N ASN A 62 -12.50 -11.32 -3.89
CA ASN A 62 -11.65 -10.81 -4.97
C ASN A 62 -12.23 -9.50 -5.52
N PHE A 63 -11.39 -8.45 -5.61
CA PHE A 63 -11.81 -7.13 -6.11
C PHE A 63 -12.43 -7.17 -7.52
N ARG A 64 -12.07 -8.16 -8.34
CA ARG A 64 -12.65 -8.35 -9.68
C ARG A 64 -14.15 -8.60 -9.68
N LYS A 65 -14.73 -9.06 -8.56
CA LYS A 65 -16.19 -9.18 -8.44
C LYS A 65 -16.88 -7.81 -8.43
N ALA A 66 -16.25 -6.81 -7.81
CA ALA A 66 -16.78 -5.45 -7.72
C ALA A 66 -16.31 -4.55 -8.87
N ALA A 67 -15.09 -4.74 -9.35
CA ALA A 67 -14.49 -3.96 -10.43
C ALA A 67 -13.79 -4.90 -11.43
N PRO A 68 -14.55 -5.58 -12.31
CA PRO A 68 -14.02 -6.60 -13.23
C PRO A 68 -12.99 -6.03 -14.19
N ASP A 69 -13.15 -4.78 -14.62
CA ASP A 69 -12.30 -4.12 -15.62
C ASP A 69 -11.22 -3.20 -15.02
N ALA A 70 -11.09 -3.16 -13.69
CA ALA A 70 -10.07 -2.32 -13.05
C ALA A 70 -8.67 -2.68 -13.55
N VAL A 71 -7.94 -1.70 -14.09
CA VAL A 71 -6.53 -1.86 -14.45
C VAL A 71 -5.72 -1.70 -13.18
N THR A 72 -5.01 -2.76 -12.78
CA THR A 72 -4.12 -2.67 -11.61
C THR A 72 -2.82 -1.97 -11.96
N LEU A 73 -2.11 -1.44 -10.97
CA LEU A 73 -0.77 -0.88 -11.13
C LEU A 73 0.14 -1.84 -11.91
N ALA A 74 0.19 -3.11 -11.54
CA ALA A 74 1.01 -4.11 -12.24
C ALA A 74 0.54 -4.36 -13.69
N GLN A 75 -0.78 -4.35 -13.94
CA GLN A 75 -1.31 -4.49 -15.31
C GLN A 75 -0.96 -3.28 -16.17
N HIS A 76 -1.02 -2.08 -15.61
CA HIS A 76 -0.65 -0.85 -16.30
C HIS A 76 0.81 -0.89 -16.75
N PHE A 77 1.75 -1.21 -15.85
CA PHE A 77 3.16 -1.38 -16.21
C PHE A 77 3.33 -2.46 -17.29
N ARG A 78 2.74 -3.65 -17.11
CA ARG A 78 2.82 -4.74 -18.11
C ARG A 78 2.31 -4.33 -19.50
N GLN A 79 1.31 -3.45 -19.59
CA GLN A 79 0.78 -2.96 -20.86
C GLN A 79 1.67 -1.91 -21.53
N GLN A 80 2.61 -1.32 -20.79
CA GLN A 80 3.41 -0.16 -21.22
C GLN A 80 4.93 -0.44 -21.28
N GLY A 81 5.40 -1.61 -20.82
CA GLY A 81 6.81 -2.05 -20.92
C GLY A 81 7.54 -2.08 -19.57
#